data_AF-A0A7C2PYV5-F1
#
_entry.id   AF-A0A7C2PYV5-F1
#
_cell.length_a   1.000
_cell.length_b   1.000
_cell.length_c   1.000
_cell.angle_alpha   90.00
_cell.angle_beta   90.00
_cell.angle_gamma   90.00
#
_symmetry.space_group_name_H-M   'P 1'
#
loop_
_entity.id
_entity.type
_entity.pdbx_description
1 polymer ?
#
loop_
_entity_poly.entity_id
_entity_poly.type
_entity_poly.pdbx_seq_one_letter_code
_entity_poly.pdbx_strand_id
1 'polypeptide(L)'
;MTIDTLEIARELEAAGLDRKLAEAHAGVLLRAVTGAAASKADLENAVLRLEAKIDGDISRLEAKVDGDISRLEAKIDGDMSRLEAKIDGDMSRLEAKSDRDMSRLEARIDGRLAALEMRLFKYMIGQAAGIVGVLATLMFAAFRLLR
;
A
#
# COMPACT_ATOMS: atom_id res chain seq x y z
N MET A 1 -0.70 57.60 -14.38
CA MET A 1 -0.77 58.45 -15.58
C MET A 1 -1.29 59.80 -15.12
N THR A 2 -0.49 60.85 -15.22
CA THR A 2 -0.91 62.21 -14.87
C THR A 2 -1.32 62.91 -16.16
N ILE A 3 -2.59 63.24 -16.29
CA ILE A 3 -3.11 64.01 -17.42
C ILE A 3 -2.98 65.48 -17.05
N ASP A 4 -2.12 66.21 -17.74
CA ASP A 4 -1.98 67.65 -17.56
C ASP A 4 -3.05 68.37 -18.40
N THR A 5 -4.15 68.75 -17.76
CA THR A 5 -5.25 69.46 -18.41
C THR A 5 -4.87 70.88 -18.86
N LEU A 6 -3.84 71.50 -18.28
CA LEU A 6 -3.36 72.82 -18.69
C LEU A 6 -2.53 72.72 -19.96
N GLU A 7 -1.69 71.69 -20.08
CA GLU A 7 -0.94 71.42 -21.30
C GLU A 7 -1.88 71.15 -22.48
N ILE A 8 -2.89 70.29 -22.28
CA ILE A 8 -3.93 69.99 -23.29
C ILE A 8 -4.70 71.26 -23.70
N ALA A 9 -5.09 72.11 -22.73
CA ALA A 9 -5.77 73.36 -23.05
C ALA A 9 -4.89 74.31 -23.88
N ARG A 10 -3.59 74.40 -23.58
CA ARG A 10 -2.63 75.22 -24.36
C ARG A 10 -2.44 74.71 -25.78
N GLU A 11 -2.39 73.40 -25.97
CA GLU A 11 -2.31 72.80 -27.32
C GLU A 11 -3.56 73.08 -28.14
N LEU A 12 -4.74 73.02 -27.52
CA LEU A 12 -6.02 73.35 -28.16
C LEU A 12 -6.11 74.86 -28.51
N GLU A 13 -5.62 75.75 -27.64
CA GLU A 13 -5.49 77.18 -27.94
C GLU A 13 -4.54 77.43 -29.11
N ALA A 14 -3.38 76.75 -29.14
CA ALA A 14 -2.42 76.83 -30.24
C ALA A 14 -2.99 76.31 -31.58
N ALA A 15 -3.95 75.38 -31.52
CA ALA A 15 -4.71 74.91 -32.68
C ALA A 15 -5.84 75.87 -33.13
N GLY A 16 -6.00 77.01 -32.45
CA GLY A 16 -6.94 78.08 -32.83
C GLY A 16 -8.29 78.05 -32.11
N LEU A 17 -8.47 77.23 -31.07
CA LEU A 17 -9.64 77.29 -30.21
C LEU A 17 -9.54 78.48 -29.24
N ASP A 18 -10.65 79.15 -28.97
CA ASP A 18 -10.72 80.12 -27.87
C ASP A 18 -10.44 79.43 -26.52
N ARG A 19 -9.81 80.15 -25.60
CA ARG A 19 -9.41 79.66 -24.29
C ARG A 19 -10.52 78.98 -23.50
N LYS A 20 -11.73 79.55 -23.47
CA LYS A 20 -12.86 78.93 -22.73
C LYS A 20 -13.25 77.59 -23.35
N LEU A 21 -13.20 77.50 -24.67
CA LEU A 21 -13.55 76.29 -25.39
C LEU A 21 -12.46 75.22 -25.26
N ALA A 22 -11.18 75.60 -25.25
CA ALA A 22 -10.06 74.72 -25.00
C ALA A 22 -10.09 74.11 -23.58
N GLU A 23 -10.32 74.94 -22.55
CA GLU A 23 -10.48 74.50 -21.16
C GLU A 23 -11.68 73.54 -21.01
N ALA A 24 -12.81 73.82 -21.68
CA ALA A 24 -13.99 72.96 -21.66
C ALA A 24 -13.72 71.58 -22.29
N HIS A 25 -13.04 71.53 -23.44
CA HIS A 25 -12.67 70.27 -24.09
C HIS A 25 -11.66 69.46 -23.26
N ALA A 26 -10.62 70.11 -22.71
CA ALA A 26 -9.65 69.47 -21.82
C ALA A 26 -10.34 68.87 -20.57
N GLY A 27 -11.31 69.58 -19.99
CA GLY A 27 -12.11 69.09 -18.87
C GLY A 27 -13.05 67.93 -19.22
N VAL A 28 -13.64 67.92 -20.42
CA VAL A 28 -14.45 66.80 -20.92
C VAL A 28 -13.56 65.57 -21.16
N LEU A 29 -12.39 65.74 -21.78
CA LEU A 29 -11.42 64.66 -22.00
C LEU A 29 -10.93 64.06 -20.69
N LEU A 30 -10.57 64.90 -19.70
CA LEU A 30 -10.18 64.42 -18.38
C LEU A 30 -11.28 63.53 -17.78
N ARG A 31 -12.52 64.02 -17.74
CA ARG A 31 -13.66 63.26 -17.18
C ARG A 31 -13.93 61.96 -17.94
N ALA A 32 -13.86 61.99 -19.27
CA ALA A 32 -14.05 60.81 -20.09
C ALA A 32 -12.96 59.75 -19.82
N VAL A 33 -11.70 60.16 -19.74
CA VAL A 33 -10.57 59.24 -19.49
C VAL A 33 -10.59 58.72 -18.05
N THR A 34 -10.77 59.60 -17.05
CA THR A 34 -10.80 59.16 -15.64
C THR A 34 -12.03 58.32 -15.29
N GLY A 35 -13.13 58.48 -16.03
CA GLY A 35 -14.35 57.66 -15.83
C GLY A 35 -14.30 56.29 -16.50
N ALA A 36 -13.49 56.13 -17.57
CA ALA A 36 -13.42 54.90 -18.35
C ALA A 36 -12.19 54.03 -18.03
N ALA A 37 -11.07 54.64 -17.61
CA ALA A 37 -9.83 53.92 -17.36
C ALA A 37 -9.68 53.52 -15.89
N ALA A 38 -9.25 52.28 -15.65
CA ALA A 38 -8.77 51.87 -14.33
C ALA A 38 -7.48 52.63 -13.98
N SER A 39 -7.41 53.15 -12.75
CA SER A 39 -6.19 53.78 -12.27
C SER A 39 -5.11 52.73 -11.97
N LYS A 40 -3.87 53.18 -11.82
CA LYS A 40 -2.76 52.32 -11.37
C LYS A 40 -3.10 51.66 -10.02
N ALA A 41 -3.72 52.39 -9.11
CA ALA A 41 -4.12 51.88 -7.81
C ALA A 41 -5.22 50.80 -7.92
N ASP A 42 -6.16 50.93 -8.86
CA ASP A 42 -7.19 49.91 -9.10
C ASP A 42 -6.55 48.60 -9.58
N LEU A 43 -5.56 48.69 -10.47
CA LEU A 43 -4.81 47.54 -10.97
C LEU A 43 -3.95 46.91 -9.88
N GLU A 44 -3.24 47.70 -9.07
CA GLU A 44 -2.46 47.19 -7.93
C GLU A 44 -3.36 46.47 -6.93
N ASN A 45 -4.51 47.03 -6.59
CA ASN A 45 -5.50 46.38 -5.73
C ASN A 45 -6.07 45.09 -6.35
N ALA A 46 -6.29 45.07 -7.66
CA ALA A 46 -6.75 43.87 -8.36
C ALA A 46 -5.69 42.76 -8.34
N VAL A 47 -4.42 43.11 -8.53
CA VAL A 47 -3.28 42.18 -8.43
C VAL A 47 -3.17 41.61 -7.01
N LEU A 48 -3.19 42.45 -5.98
CA LEU A 48 -3.12 41.99 -4.59
C LEU A 48 -4.26 41.02 -4.22
N ARG A 49 -5.47 41.28 -4.72
CA ARG A 49 -6.61 40.36 -4.53
C ARG A 49 -6.42 39.03 -5.25
N LEU A 50 -5.84 39.05 -6.45
CA LEU A 50 -5.54 37.84 -7.21
C LEU A 50 -4.44 37.02 -6.53
N GLU A 51 -3.37 37.67 -6.07
CA GLU A 51 -2.29 37.03 -5.30
C GLU A 51 -2.84 36.35 -4.06
N ALA A 52 -3.62 37.07 -3.23
CA ALA A 52 -4.23 36.49 -2.04
C ALA A 52 -5.17 35.31 -2.34
N LYS A 53 -5.88 35.35 -3.48
CA LYS A 53 -6.72 34.24 -3.92
C LYS A 53 -5.88 33.03 -4.34
N ILE A 54 -4.81 33.26 -5.10
CA ILE A 54 -3.88 32.20 -5.55
C ILE A 54 -3.22 31.54 -4.34
N ASP A 55 -2.73 32.33 -3.38
CA ASP A 55 -2.14 31.80 -2.15
C ASP A 55 -3.13 30.95 -1.35
N GLY A 56 -4.39 31.39 -1.28
CA GLY A 56 -5.48 30.62 -0.66
C GLY A 56 -5.79 29.32 -1.40
N ASP A 57 -5.77 29.32 -2.72
CA ASP A 57 -6.00 28.13 -3.54
C ASP A 57 -4.82 27.14 -3.43
N ILE A 58 -3.57 27.63 -3.40
CA ILE A 58 -2.36 26.83 -3.14
C ILE A 58 -2.45 26.16 -1.77
N SER A 59 -2.73 26.92 -0.71
CA SER A 59 -2.84 26.38 0.65
C SER A 59 -3.91 25.28 0.76
N ARG A 60 -5.03 25.43 0.05
CA ARG A 60 -6.09 24.40 0.00
C ARG A 60 -5.64 23.15 -0.75
N LEU A 61 -4.88 23.31 -1.83
CA LEU A 61 -4.33 22.18 -2.59
C LEU A 61 -3.29 21.42 -1.77
N GLU A 62 -2.38 22.11 -1.08
CA GLU A 62 -1.39 21.52 -0.17
C GLU A 62 -2.10 20.70 0.91
N ALA A 63 -3.07 21.28 1.62
CA ALA A 63 -3.83 20.57 2.65
C ALA A 63 -4.58 19.34 2.11
N LYS A 64 -5.07 19.40 0.87
CA LYS A 64 -5.71 18.25 0.21
C LYS A 64 -4.69 17.15 -0.10
N VAL A 65 -3.52 17.51 -0.63
CA VAL A 65 -2.44 16.58 -0.94
C VAL A 65 -1.95 15.88 0.33
N ASP A 66 -1.72 16.64 1.41
CA ASP A 66 -1.32 16.07 2.72
C ASP A 66 -2.37 15.10 3.26
N GLY A 67 -3.66 15.43 3.11
CA GLY A 67 -4.77 14.56 3.48
C GLY A 67 -4.82 13.28 2.64
N ASP A 68 -4.56 13.36 1.35
CA ASP A 68 -4.52 12.20 0.46
C ASP A 68 -3.30 11.30 0.76
N ILE A 69 -2.13 11.88 1.06
CA ILE A 69 -0.92 11.16 1.51
C ILE A 69 -1.22 10.39 2.80
N SER A 70 -1.78 11.06 3.82
CA SER A 70 -2.09 10.45 5.11
C SER A 70 -3.07 9.27 4.97
N ARG A 71 -4.03 9.37 4.05
CA ARG A 71 -4.98 8.27 3.75
C ARG A 71 -4.30 7.09 3.06
N LEU A 72 -3.35 7.35 2.16
CA LEU A 72 -2.59 6.31 1.48
C LEU A 72 -1.67 5.57 2.47
N GLU A 73 -0.98 6.30 3.36
CA GLU A 73 -0.16 5.71 4.42
C GLU A 73 -0.98 4.78 5.32
N ALA A 74 -2.12 5.27 5.84
CA ALA A 74 -3.00 4.44 6.68
C ALA A 74 -3.54 3.20 5.95
N LYS A 75 -3.77 3.29 4.63
CA LYS A 75 -4.18 2.15 3.82
C LYS A 75 -3.05 1.14 3.66
N ILE A 76 -1.83 1.60 3.40
CA ILE A 76 -0.64 0.76 3.27
C ILE A 76 -0.38 0.02 4.59
N ASP A 77 -0.45 0.71 5.73
CA ASP A 77 -0.30 0.09 7.05
C ASP A 77 -1.36 -1.00 7.29
N GLY A 78 -2.62 -0.70 6.97
CA GLY A 78 -3.72 -1.66 7.07
C GLY A 78 -3.54 -2.89 6.18
N ASP A 79 -3.03 -2.71 4.97
CA ASP A 79 -2.75 -3.82 4.05
C ASP A 79 -1.54 -4.65 4.51
N MET A 80 -0.50 -4.02 5.08
CA MET A 80 0.64 -4.72 5.69
C MET A 80 0.22 -5.60 6.87
N SER A 81 -0.54 -5.06 7.83
CA SER A 81 -1.01 -5.85 8.98
C SER A 81 -1.90 -7.03 8.57
N ARG A 82 -2.71 -6.88 7.52
CA ARG A 82 -3.51 -7.99 6.96
C ARG A 82 -2.63 -9.07 6.34
N LEU A 83 -1.56 -8.67 5.66
CA LEU A 83 -0.63 -9.61 5.04
C LEU A 83 0.16 -10.38 6.10
N GLU A 84 0.63 -9.71 7.15
CA GLU A 84 1.30 -10.34 8.30
C GLU A 84 0.38 -11.39 8.95
N ALA A 85 -0.85 -11.02 9.31
CA ALA A 85 -1.80 -11.95 9.90
C ALA A 85 -2.11 -13.16 8.99
N LYS A 86 -2.11 -12.97 7.67
CA LYS A 86 -2.28 -14.07 6.71
C LYS A 86 -1.07 -15.00 6.70
N ILE A 87 0.14 -14.45 6.71
CA ILE A 87 1.38 -15.21 6.75
C ILE A 87 1.45 -16.05 8.03
N ASP A 88 1.15 -15.46 9.19
CA ASP A 88 1.12 -16.16 10.47
C ASP A 88 0.11 -17.31 10.48
N GLY A 89 -1.09 -17.06 9.91
CA GLY A 89 -2.12 -18.07 9.76
C GLY A 89 -1.71 -19.23 8.85
N ASP A 90 -1.05 -18.94 7.73
CA ASP A 90 -0.55 -19.94 6.80
C ASP A 90 0.62 -20.74 7.39
N MET A 91 1.51 -20.10 8.15
CA MET A 91 2.60 -20.75 8.88
C MET A 91 2.08 -21.72 9.95
N SER A 92 1.13 -21.27 10.77
CA SER A 92 0.48 -22.11 11.80
C SER A 92 -0.20 -23.34 11.18
N ARG A 93 -0.83 -23.17 10.01
CA ARG A 93 -1.46 -24.29 9.28
C ARG A 93 -0.42 -25.29 8.75
N LEU A 94 0.72 -24.79 8.28
CA LEU A 94 1.80 -25.62 7.77
C LEU A 94 2.44 -26.44 8.91
N GLU A 95 2.71 -25.82 10.05
CA GLU A 95 3.21 -26.50 11.26
C GLU A 95 2.25 -27.61 11.69
N ALA A 96 0.97 -27.30 11.87
CA ALA A 96 -0.03 -28.28 12.25
C ALA A 96 -0.21 -29.41 11.22
N LYS A 97 0.10 -29.18 9.94
CA LYS A 97 0.13 -30.22 8.92
C LYS A 97 1.38 -31.10 9.07
N SER A 98 2.54 -30.48 9.27
CA SER A 98 3.80 -31.18 9.49
C SER A 98 3.73 -32.10 10.70
N ASP A 99 3.18 -31.64 11.82
CA ASP A 99 3.00 -32.45 13.03
C ASP A 99 2.13 -33.69 12.78
N ARG A 100 1.00 -33.50 12.08
CA ARG A 100 0.12 -34.61 11.71
C ARG A 100 0.80 -35.61 10.79
N ASP A 101 1.57 -35.14 9.82
CA ASP A 101 2.31 -36.00 8.90
C ASP A 101 3.42 -36.78 9.65
N MET A 102 4.09 -36.15 10.61
CA MET A 102 5.10 -36.79 11.46
C MET A 102 4.49 -37.86 12.36
N SER A 103 3.42 -37.56 13.10
CA SER A 103 2.73 -38.55 13.94
C SER A 103 2.20 -39.73 13.12
N ARG A 104 1.73 -39.46 11.89
CA ARG A 104 1.28 -40.53 10.98
C ARG A 104 2.45 -41.40 10.52
N LEU A 105 3.62 -40.83 10.32
CA LEU A 105 4.83 -41.57 9.95
C LEU A 105 5.32 -42.42 11.12
N GLU A 106 5.36 -41.88 12.33
CA GLU A 106 5.71 -42.61 13.57
C GLU A 106 4.80 -43.82 13.76
N ALA A 107 3.47 -43.63 13.71
CA ALA A 107 2.51 -44.73 13.84
C ALA A 107 2.70 -45.83 12.77
N ARG A 108 3.10 -45.45 11.54
CA ARG A 108 3.42 -46.41 10.48
C ARG A 108 4.71 -47.18 10.75
N ILE A 109 5.72 -46.51 11.30
CA ILE A 109 6.99 -47.14 11.69
C ILE A 109 6.74 -48.13 12.82
N ASP A 110 6.05 -47.72 13.87
CA ASP A 110 5.70 -48.58 15.02
C ASP A 110 4.91 -49.81 14.57
N GLY A 111 3.90 -49.62 13.72
CA GLY A 111 3.13 -50.74 13.17
C GLY A 111 3.98 -51.71 12.34
N ARG A 112 4.97 -51.21 11.60
CA ARG A 112 5.91 -52.05 10.84
C ARG A 112 6.89 -52.79 11.74
N LEU A 113 7.39 -52.15 12.80
CA LEU A 113 8.28 -52.77 13.78
C LEU A 113 7.56 -53.90 14.52
N ALA A 114 6.35 -53.65 15.04
CA ALA A 114 5.54 -54.69 15.68
C ALA A 114 5.24 -55.88 14.74
N ALA A 115 4.94 -55.59 13.47
CA ALA A 115 4.73 -56.66 12.48
C ALA A 115 6.01 -57.48 12.21
N LEU A 116 7.18 -56.84 12.22
CA LEU A 116 8.47 -57.51 12.05
C LEU A 116 8.82 -58.38 13.27
N GLU A 117 8.64 -57.85 14.48
CA GLU A 117 8.82 -58.60 15.74
C GLU A 117 7.96 -59.86 15.76
N MET A 118 6.67 -59.74 15.41
CA MET A 118 5.76 -60.89 15.33
C MET A 118 6.21 -61.93 14.29
N ARG A 119 6.75 -61.50 13.14
CA ARG A 119 7.29 -62.41 12.12
C ARG A 119 8.52 -63.15 12.62
N LEU A 120 9.45 -62.44 13.27
CA LEU A 120 10.64 -63.04 13.88
C LEU A 120 10.24 -64.03 14.97
N PHE A 121 9.31 -63.68 15.84
CA PHE A 121 8.80 -64.57 16.88
C PHE A 121 8.19 -65.86 16.29
N LYS A 122 7.33 -65.74 15.29
CA LYS A 122 6.76 -66.91 14.58
C LYS A 122 7.85 -67.77 13.94
N TYR A 123 8.86 -67.15 13.33
CA TYR A 123 9.99 -67.85 12.75
C TYR A 123 10.79 -68.63 13.81
N MET A 124 11.07 -68.03 14.97
CA MET A 124 11.78 -68.72 16.06
C MET A 124 11.00 -69.91 16.60
N ILE A 125 9.69 -69.78 16.81
CA ILE A 125 8.84 -70.91 17.22
C ILE A 125 8.89 -72.02 16.17
N GLY A 126 8.79 -71.68 14.88
CA GLY A 126 8.86 -72.64 13.79
C GLY A 126 10.18 -73.43 13.81
N GLN A 127 11.31 -72.74 14.00
CA GLN A 127 12.62 -73.38 14.14
C GLN A 127 12.71 -74.28 15.38
N ALA A 128 12.25 -73.80 16.54
CA ALA A 128 12.26 -74.59 17.78
C ALA A 128 11.42 -75.87 17.65
N ALA A 129 10.21 -75.77 17.09
CA ALA A 129 9.35 -76.93 16.84
C ALA A 129 10.00 -77.91 15.86
N GLY A 130 10.65 -77.42 14.81
CA GLY A 130 11.40 -78.24 13.86
C GLY A 130 12.54 -79.02 14.52
N ILE A 131 13.36 -78.35 15.34
CA ILE A 131 14.45 -78.97 16.09
C ILE A 131 13.92 -80.05 17.04
N VAL A 132 12.86 -79.75 17.81
CA VAL A 132 12.23 -80.72 18.71
C VAL A 132 11.71 -81.94 17.94
N GLY A 133 11.11 -81.74 16.78
CA GLY A 133 10.66 -82.82 15.90
C GLY A 133 11.81 -83.73 15.44
N VAL A 134 12.93 -83.15 15.00
CA VAL A 134 14.12 -83.91 14.59
C VAL A 134 14.73 -84.68 15.76
N LEU A 135 14.82 -84.08 16.94
CA LEU A 135 15.33 -84.76 18.14
C LEU A 135 14.42 -85.94 18.54
N ALA A 136 13.10 -85.77 18.47
CA ALA A 136 12.14 -86.82 18.77
C ALA A 136 12.24 -88.02 17.81
N THR A 137 12.42 -87.78 16.51
CA THR A 137 12.58 -88.85 15.52
C THR A 137 13.90 -89.61 15.72
N LEU A 138 15.00 -88.91 16.00
CA LEU A 138 16.29 -89.53 16.31
C LEU A 138 16.23 -90.39 17.58
N MET A 139 15.61 -89.88 18.65
CA MET A 139 15.42 -90.63 19.90
C MET A 139 14.60 -91.91 19.68
N PHE A 140 13.52 -91.83 18.90
CA PHE A 140 12.71 -92.99 18.57
C PHE A 140 13.50 -94.05 17.76
N ALA A 141 14.30 -93.62 16.80
CA ALA A 141 15.17 -94.50 16.03
C ALA A 141 16.22 -95.19 16.92
N ALA A 142 16.88 -94.45 17.81
CA ALA A 142 17.86 -95.00 18.76
C ALA A 142 17.23 -96.02 19.72
N PHE A 143 16.03 -95.73 20.25
CA PHE A 143 15.30 -96.66 21.12
C PHE A 143 14.98 -97.99 20.43
N ARG A 144 14.66 -97.96 19.13
CA ARG A 144 14.39 -99.17 18.34
C ARG A 144 15.64 -100.02 18.11
N LEU A 145 16.82 -99.42 18.00
CA LEU A 145 18.09 -100.12 17.81
C LEU A 145 18.62 -100.80 19.09
N LEU A 146 18.19 -100.34 20.26
CA LEU A 146 18.61 -100.87 21.57
C LEU A 146 17.76 -102.06 22.07
N ARG A 147 16.77 -102.50 21.28
CA ARG A 147 15.85 -103.62 21.59
C ARG A 147 16.10 -104.78 20.66
#